data_AF-A0A1H8A6U6-F1
#
_entry.id   AF-A0A1H8A6U6-F1
#
_cell.length_a   1.000
_cell.length_b   1.000
_cell.length_c   1.000
_cell.angle_alpha   90.00
_cell.angle_beta   90.00
_cell.angle_gamma   90.00
#
_symmetry.space_group_name_H-M   'P 1'
#
loop_
_entity.id
_entity.type
_entity.pdbx_description
1 polymer ?
#
loop_
_entity_poly.entity_id
_entity_poly.type
_entity_poly.pdbx_seq_one_letter_code
_entity_poly.pdbx_strand_id
1 'polypeptide(L)'
;MELRDYIRILRKSWVLIVLCTLVAVGAASAYSILQTPQYSATSKVFVSTQSSGSTADLAQGNNFSVARVKTYSALVTTPIVLLPVIASQGLAVPADALAEKVVASAQLDTSIIEITVTDTDPVRAADTANAVSASLTLVVEDIETPDTADAASPVKLTRAQEASVATVPVSPNVPLNIALGALVGLALGVGIAVLRETLETRIRNTRDVEQLTDLPILGGIVFDPKAKDRPLIVHVDPRSPRAESFRTLRTNLQFLDVGRVERSFVITSSIESEGKSTTGANLAIALADAGSRVLLVDADLRRPKVADYMDIEGAVGLTDVLIGRADLADVIQPWGKGQLFVLPAGHVPPNPSELLGSTRMTQLIVEFNRAFDVVLFDAPPLLPVTDAAVLAKNVGGALVVVAAGRTHKNQLTGAIAALGNVGAPISGLVLTMLPTSGPDAYGYGHYGYGYSYGETDPVAPASIPTADAAPARARGARVKP
;
A
#
# COMPACT_ATOMS: atom_id res chain seq x y z
N MET A 1 -3.16 -9.68 -11.76
CA MET A 1 -2.59 -8.39 -11.35
C MET A 1 -2.61 -7.47 -12.54
N GLU A 2 -3.59 -6.60 -12.60
CA GLU A 2 -3.65 -5.54 -13.61
C GLU A 2 -2.79 -4.35 -13.17
N LEU A 3 -2.47 -3.43 -14.10
CA LEU A 3 -1.73 -2.20 -13.81
C LEU A 3 -2.39 -1.38 -12.68
N ARG A 4 -3.72 -1.42 -12.59
CA ARG A 4 -4.51 -0.74 -11.56
C ARG A 4 -4.23 -1.29 -10.15
N ASP A 5 -3.94 -2.58 -10.03
CA ASP A 5 -3.64 -3.22 -8.75
C ASP A 5 -2.31 -2.70 -8.19
N TYR A 6 -1.28 -2.59 -9.04
CA TYR A 6 0.03 -2.05 -8.64
C TYR A 6 -0.07 -0.58 -8.18
N ILE A 7 -0.82 0.27 -8.88
CA ILE A 7 -1.00 1.68 -8.48
C ILE A 7 -1.69 1.79 -7.12
N ARG A 8 -2.67 0.92 -6.85
CA ARG A 8 -3.38 0.85 -5.56
C ARG A 8 -2.44 0.42 -4.44
N ILE A 9 -1.62 -0.62 -4.67
CA ILE A 9 -0.60 -1.08 -3.72
C ILE A 9 0.37 0.06 -3.36
N LEU A 10 0.86 0.78 -4.37
CA LEU A 10 1.76 1.91 -4.17
C LEU A 10 1.11 3.04 -3.35
N ARG A 11 -0.14 3.41 -3.67
CA ARG A 11 -0.88 4.43 -2.89
C ARG A 11 -1.16 3.98 -1.46
N LYS A 12 -1.42 2.70 -1.23
CA LYS A 12 -1.74 2.17 0.11
C LYS A 12 -0.51 2.07 0.99
N SER A 13 0.64 1.73 0.40
CA SER A 13 1.88 1.43 1.11
C SER A 13 2.93 2.55 0.98
N TRP A 14 2.55 3.76 0.56
CA TRP A 14 3.49 4.87 0.33
C TRP A 14 4.33 5.20 1.58
N VAL A 15 3.72 5.16 2.77
CA VAL A 15 4.44 5.39 4.04
C VAL A 15 5.50 4.33 4.27
N LEU A 16 5.20 3.06 3.97
CA LEU A 16 6.14 1.96 4.11
C LEU A 16 7.30 2.11 3.12
N ILE A 17 7.00 2.46 1.87
CA ILE A 17 8.02 2.67 0.84
C ILE A 17 8.94 3.83 1.24
N VAL A 18 8.37 4.95 1.68
CA VAL A 18 9.15 6.11 2.14
C VAL A 18 10.01 5.75 3.37
N LEU A 19 9.45 5.02 4.33
CA LEU A 19 10.20 4.59 5.52
C LEU A 19 11.38 3.68 5.14
N CYS A 20 11.17 2.68 4.29
CA CYS A 20 12.25 1.81 3.80
C CYS A 20 13.34 2.60 3.06
N THR A 21 12.95 3.55 2.21
CA THR A 21 13.90 4.43 1.51
C THR A 21 14.69 5.29 2.49
N LEU A 22 14.04 5.92 3.48
CA LEU A 22 14.72 6.75 4.48
C LEU A 22 15.70 5.93 5.33
N VAL A 23 15.33 4.71 5.73
CA VAL A 23 16.22 3.81 6.48
C VAL A 23 17.43 3.43 5.63
N ALA A 24 17.25 3.08 4.35
CA ALA A 24 18.34 2.72 3.46
C ALA A 24 19.27 3.91 3.16
N VAL A 25 18.73 5.11 2.97
CA VAL A 25 19.51 6.34 2.83
C VAL A 25 20.29 6.66 4.11
N GLY A 26 19.67 6.51 5.28
CA GLY A 26 20.34 6.70 6.57
C GLY A 26 21.49 5.72 6.76
N ALA A 27 21.27 4.44 6.44
CA ALA A 27 22.31 3.41 6.48
C ALA A 27 23.46 3.69 5.49
N ALA A 28 23.15 4.07 4.25
CA ALA A 28 24.15 4.42 3.25
C ALA A 28 24.95 5.68 3.64
N SER A 29 24.29 6.67 4.23
CA SER A 29 24.94 7.88 4.74
C SER A 29 25.87 7.58 5.91
N ALA A 30 25.40 6.78 6.88
CA ALA A 30 26.22 6.33 7.99
C ALA A 30 27.44 5.53 7.48
N TYR A 31 27.22 4.54 6.62
CA TYR A 31 28.30 3.78 5.99
C TYR A 31 29.34 4.69 5.30
N SER A 32 28.87 5.71 4.57
CA SER A 32 29.75 6.64 3.88
C SER A 32 30.47 7.62 4.80
N ILE A 33 29.94 7.95 5.97
CA ILE A 33 30.59 8.84 6.95
C ILE A 33 31.60 8.05 7.81
N LEU A 34 31.34 6.77 8.07
CA LEU A 34 32.25 5.91 8.83
C LEU A 34 33.45 5.42 8.02
N GLN A 35 33.38 5.48 6.68
CA GLN A 35 34.48 5.05 5.82
C GLN A 35 35.62 6.08 5.82
N THR A 36 36.86 5.61 5.95
CA THR A 36 38.04 6.47 5.95
C THR A 36 38.17 7.21 4.62
N PRO A 37 38.28 8.56 4.62
CA PRO A 37 38.44 9.33 3.40
C PRO A 37 39.79 8.99 2.76
N GLN A 38 39.78 8.85 1.43
CA GLN A 38 40.98 8.68 0.62
C GLN A 38 41.15 9.88 -0.31
N TYR A 39 42.38 10.35 -0.43
CA TYR A 39 42.79 11.48 -1.24
C TYR A 39 43.77 10.97 -2.30
N SER A 40 43.60 11.44 -3.54
CA SER A 40 44.54 11.14 -4.62
C SER A 40 45.32 12.39 -5.00
N ALA A 41 46.64 12.27 -5.17
CA ALA A 41 47.48 13.33 -5.72
C ALA A 41 48.23 12.84 -6.95
N THR A 42 48.32 13.66 -7.99
CA THR A 42 48.87 13.27 -9.30
C THR A 42 50.07 14.15 -9.68
N SER A 43 51.23 13.54 -9.92
CA SER A 43 52.43 14.17 -10.49
C SER A 43 52.56 13.81 -11.96
N LYS A 44 53.04 14.74 -12.80
CA LYS A 44 53.23 14.51 -14.24
C LYS A 44 54.69 14.63 -14.64
N VAL A 45 55.19 13.62 -15.34
CA VAL A 45 56.58 13.58 -15.83
C VAL A 45 56.58 13.54 -17.35
N PHE A 46 57.34 14.44 -17.96
CA PHE A 46 57.55 14.51 -19.40
C PHE A 46 58.83 13.77 -19.80
N VAL A 47 58.71 12.86 -20.76
CA VAL A 47 59.81 12.09 -21.33
C VAL A 47 60.29 12.79 -22.60
N SER A 48 61.57 13.14 -22.65
CA SER A 48 62.18 13.78 -23.82
C SER A 48 63.45 13.05 -24.23
N THR A 49 63.68 12.89 -25.53
CA THR A 49 64.96 12.42 -26.07
C THR A 49 65.89 13.60 -26.34
N GLN A 50 67.14 13.51 -25.90
CA GLN A 50 68.17 14.48 -26.25
C GLN A 50 68.71 14.12 -27.65
N SER A 51 68.26 14.83 -28.70
CA SER A 51 68.73 14.64 -30.07
C SER A 51 69.23 15.96 -30.66
N SER A 52 70.48 15.98 -31.13
CA SER A 52 71.11 17.11 -31.81
C SER A 52 71.20 16.83 -33.32
N GLY A 53 70.06 16.64 -33.98
CA GLY A 53 69.97 16.16 -35.36
C GLY A 53 68.93 16.85 -36.24
N SER A 54 68.74 16.32 -37.46
CA SER A 54 67.83 16.78 -38.51
C SER A 54 66.34 16.59 -38.16
N THR A 55 65.42 17.16 -38.93
CA THR A 55 63.97 16.99 -38.70
C THR A 55 63.50 15.53 -38.75
N ALA A 56 64.22 14.65 -39.47
CA ALA A 56 63.94 13.22 -39.50
C ALA A 56 64.30 12.54 -38.15
N ASP A 57 65.39 12.97 -37.52
CA ASP A 57 65.86 12.46 -36.22
C ASP A 57 64.90 12.88 -35.08
N LEU A 58 64.24 14.04 -35.21
CA LEU A 58 63.22 14.49 -34.26
C LEU A 58 61.93 13.66 -34.35
N ALA A 59 61.49 13.29 -35.55
CA ALA A 59 60.31 12.44 -35.74
C ALA A 59 60.55 11.02 -35.20
N GLN A 60 61.75 10.48 -35.41
CA GLN A 60 62.16 9.19 -34.85
C GLN A 60 62.31 9.25 -33.32
N GLY A 61 62.87 10.35 -32.79
CA GLY A 61 62.99 10.60 -31.35
C GLY A 61 61.64 10.73 -30.63
N ASN A 62 60.64 11.32 -31.29
CA ASN A 62 59.28 11.39 -30.73
C ASN A 62 58.64 10.00 -30.62
N ASN A 63 58.71 9.19 -31.68
CA ASN A 63 58.19 7.81 -31.65
C ASN A 63 58.93 6.95 -30.60
N PHE A 64 60.23 7.16 -30.44
CA PHE A 64 61.01 6.52 -29.39
C PHE A 64 60.55 6.95 -27.99
N SER A 65 60.35 8.25 -27.76
CA SER A 65 59.87 8.79 -26.48
C SER A 65 58.50 8.23 -26.11
N VAL A 66 57.55 8.24 -27.05
CA VAL A 66 56.19 7.70 -26.86
C VAL A 66 56.21 6.19 -26.58
N ALA A 67 57.06 5.41 -27.29
CA ALA A 67 57.21 3.98 -27.03
C ALA A 67 57.77 3.68 -25.63
N ARG A 68 58.68 4.52 -25.13
CA ARG A 68 59.33 4.35 -23.82
C ARG A 68 58.45 4.74 -22.64
N VAL A 69 57.50 5.66 -22.82
CA VAL A 69 56.55 6.07 -21.77
C VAL A 69 55.82 4.88 -21.17
N LYS A 70 55.41 3.90 -21.99
CA LYS A 70 54.74 2.67 -21.52
C LYS A 70 55.66 1.77 -20.69
N THR A 71 56.94 1.67 -21.07
CA THR A 71 57.94 0.91 -20.32
C THR A 71 58.23 1.58 -18.98
N TYR A 72 58.45 2.90 -18.97
CA TYR A 72 58.74 3.63 -17.74
C TYR A 72 57.53 3.73 -16.80
N SER A 73 56.31 3.83 -17.31
CA SER A 73 55.10 3.78 -16.47
C SER A 73 54.99 2.45 -15.72
N ALA A 74 55.40 1.34 -16.35
CA ALA A 74 55.40 0.03 -15.69
C ALA A 74 56.50 -0.10 -14.62
N LEU A 75 57.60 0.67 -14.72
CA LEU A 75 58.65 0.69 -13.71
C LEU A 75 58.24 1.42 -12.42
N VAL A 76 57.25 2.33 -12.48
CA VAL A 76 56.82 3.12 -11.33
C VAL A 76 56.41 2.27 -10.12
N THR A 77 55.76 1.14 -10.36
CA THR A 77 55.27 0.24 -9.30
C THR A 77 56.29 -0.82 -8.88
N THR A 78 57.50 -0.79 -9.43
CA THR A 78 58.54 -1.79 -9.15
C THR A 78 59.40 -1.41 -7.94
N PRO A 79 60.02 -2.40 -7.25
CA PRO A 79 60.86 -2.12 -6.08
C PRO A 79 62.03 -1.16 -6.32
N ILE A 80 62.59 -1.12 -7.55
CA ILE A 80 63.70 -0.23 -7.90
C ILE A 80 63.30 1.25 -7.80
N VAL A 81 62.03 1.59 -8.06
CA VAL A 81 61.50 2.96 -7.89
C VAL A 81 60.91 3.18 -6.50
N LEU A 82 60.29 2.18 -5.90
CA LEU A 82 59.57 2.34 -4.63
C LEU A 82 60.46 2.29 -3.38
N LEU A 83 61.55 1.49 -3.38
CA LEU A 83 62.45 1.38 -2.21
C LEU A 83 63.14 2.70 -1.85
N PRO A 84 63.69 3.50 -2.80
CA PRO A 84 64.27 4.81 -2.49
C PRO A 84 63.23 5.79 -1.93
N VAL A 85 61.97 5.72 -2.38
CA VAL A 85 60.87 6.54 -1.85
C VAL A 85 60.55 6.16 -0.42
N ILE A 86 60.46 4.86 -0.13
CA ILE A 86 60.23 4.34 1.23
C ILE A 86 61.34 4.80 2.18
N ALA A 87 62.60 4.71 1.74
CA ALA A 87 63.75 5.14 2.53
C ALA A 87 63.79 6.66 2.76
N SER A 88 63.50 7.47 1.74
CA SER A 88 63.56 8.94 1.83
C SER A 88 62.40 9.55 2.62
N GLN A 89 61.22 8.94 2.56
CA GLN A 89 60.02 9.39 3.27
C GLN A 89 59.85 8.71 4.65
N GLY A 90 60.76 7.80 5.02
CA GLY A 90 60.70 7.07 6.29
C GLY A 90 59.44 6.21 6.45
N LEU A 91 58.89 5.68 5.36
CA LEU A 91 57.65 4.92 5.37
C LEU A 91 57.90 3.52 5.95
N ALA A 92 57.17 3.15 7.00
CA ALA A 92 57.25 1.81 7.59
C ALA A 92 56.36 0.78 6.85
N VAL A 93 56.40 0.77 5.51
CA VAL A 93 55.60 -0.13 4.66
C VAL A 93 56.47 -0.90 3.67
N PRO A 94 56.14 -2.15 3.32
CA PRO A 94 56.83 -2.87 2.26
C PRO A 94 56.51 -2.26 0.87
N ALA A 95 57.41 -2.49 -0.10
CA ALA A 95 57.26 -1.99 -1.47
C ALA A 95 55.94 -2.40 -2.13
N ASP A 96 55.48 -3.62 -1.88
CA ASP A 96 54.21 -4.13 -2.43
C ASP A 96 52.99 -3.35 -1.93
N ALA A 97 52.99 -2.97 -0.64
CA ALA A 97 51.89 -2.19 -0.06
C ALA A 97 51.89 -0.73 -0.57
N LEU A 98 53.05 -0.19 -0.94
CA LEU A 98 53.13 1.10 -1.62
C LEU A 98 52.70 0.97 -3.10
N ALA A 99 53.06 -0.13 -3.77
CA ALA A 99 52.69 -0.38 -5.16
C ALA A 99 51.16 -0.42 -5.36
N GLU A 100 50.40 -0.99 -4.40
CA GLU A 100 48.93 -0.97 -4.44
C GLU A 100 48.31 0.43 -4.37
N LYS A 101 49.03 1.40 -3.82
CA LYS A 101 48.57 2.79 -3.67
C LYS A 101 49.00 3.71 -4.82
N VAL A 102 49.91 3.25 -5.67
CA VAL A 102 50.50 4.03 -6.76
C VAL A 102 49.99 3.49 -8.10
N VAL A 103 49.33 4.36 -8.86
CA VAL A 103 48.88 4.06 -10.22
C VAL A 103 49.66 4.95 -11.18
N ALA A 104 50.36 4.33 -12.13
CA ALA A 104 51.03 5.03 -13.21
C ALA A 104 50.33 4.77 -14.54
N SER A 105 49.97 5.83 -15.26
CA SER A 105 49.34 5.73 -16.58
C SER A 105 50.11 6.56 -17.61
N ALA A 106 50.18 6.04 -18.82
CA ALA A 106 50.65 6.74 -20.00
C ALA A 106 49.43 7.26 -20.77
N GLN A 107 49.31 8.56 -21.01
CA GLN A 107 48.24 9.06 -21.87
C GLN A 107 48.52 8.69 -23.34
N LEU A 108 47.47 8.29 -24.06
CA LEU A 108 47.56 7.82 -25.45
C LEU A 108 48.23 8.87 -26.34
N ASP A 109 49.23 8.46 -27.13
CA ASP A 109 50.00 9.30 -28.05
C ASP A 109 50.70 10.51 -27.40
N THR A 110 51.01 10.43 -26.10
CA THR A 110 51.75 11.47 -25.38
C THR A 110 53.09 10.97 -24.82
N SER A 111 54.01 11.89 -24.60
CA SER A 111 55.24 11.64 -23.82
C SER A 111 55.09 11.98 -22.34
N ILE A 112 53.88 11.86 -21.78
CA ILE A 112 53.56 12.20 -20.40
C ILE A 112 53.21 10.92 -19.62
N ILE A 113 53.86 10.76 -18.46
CA ILE A 113 53.54 9.75 -17.46
C ILE A 113 52.81 10.46 -16.31
N GLU A 114 51.61 10.00 -15.99
CA GLU A 114 50.86 10.45 -14.81
C GLU A 114 51.05 9.44 -13.68
N ILE A 115 51.48 9.92 -12.52
CA ILE A 115 51.72 9.11 -11.33
C ILE A 115 50.73 9.59 -10.28
N THR A 116 49.72 8.77 -9.99
CA THR A 116 48.68 9.06 -9.01
C THR A 116 48.89 8.20 -7.77
N VAL A 117 48.95 8.83 -6.60
CA VAL A 117 49.08 8.15 -5.31
C VAL A 117 47.84 8.38 -4.48
N THR A 118 47.27 7.30 -3.94
CA THR A 118 46.10 7.36 -3.05
C THR A 118 46.50 7.11 -1.61
N ASP A 119 46.15 8.04 -0.72
CA ASP A 119 46.44 7.93 0.70
C ASP A 119 45.32 8.55 1.57
N THR A 120 45.28 8.22 2.86
CA THR A 120 44.33 8.82 3.82
C THR A 120 44.74 10.23 4.23
N ASP A 121 46.01 10.59 4.08
CA ASP A 121 46.53 11.94 4.32
C ASP A 121 46.80 12.64 2.98
N PRO A 122 46.14 13.78 2.70
CA PRO A 122 46.29 14.49 1.43
C PRO A 122 47.69 15.07 1.21
N VAL A 123 48.43 15.39 2.28
CA VAL A 123 49.81 15.89 2.18
C VAL A 123 50.74 14.74 1.85
N ARG A 124 50.61 13.61 2.57
CA ARG A 124 51.40 12.39 2.30
C ARG A 124 51.17 11.86 0.89
N ALA A 125 49.96 11.93 0.35
CA ALA A 125 49.67 11.57 -1.03
C ALA A 125 50.48 12.41 -2.03
N ALA A 126 50.50 13.73 -1.85
CA ALA A 126 51.24 14.65 -2.73
C ALA A 126 52.76 14.46 -2.62
N ASP A 127 53.29 14.37 -1.40
CA ASP A 127 54.72 14.17 -1.16
C ASP A 127 55.20 12.83 -1.72
N THR A 128 54.41 11.77 -1.56
CA THR A 128 54.71 10.44 -2.11
C THR A 128 54.65 10.46 -3.64
N ALA A 129 53.64 11.09 -4.25
CA ALA A 129 53.57 11.22 -5.71
C ALA A 129 54.78 11.99 -6.28
N ASN A 130 55.20 13.06 -5.61
CA ASN A 130 56.38 13.83 -5.98
C ASN A 130 57.67 13.03 -5.79
N ALA A 131 57.82 12.30 -4.69
CA ALA A 131 58.98 11.45 -4.43
C ALA A 131 59.09 10.28 -5.42
N VAL A 132 57.97 9.63 -5.75
CA VAL A 132 57.92 8.58 -6.78
C VAL A 132 58.32 9.15 -8.14
N SER A 133 57.84 10.34 -8.50
CA SER A 133 58.24 10.97 -9.76
C SER A 133 59.74 11.30 -9.82
N ALA A 134 60.33 11.76 -8.71
CA ALA A 134 61.76 12.04 -8.62
C ALA A 134 62.61 10.76 -8.64
N SER A 135 62.17 9.71 -7.93
CA SER A 135 62.85 8.41 -7.95
C SER A 135 62.80 7.76 -9.32
N LEU A 136 61.68 7.88 -10.04
CA LEU A 136 61.58 7.40 -11.43
C LEU A 136 62.58 8.13 -12.33
N THR A 137 62.72 9.45 -12.20
CA THR A 137 63.70 10.23 -12.96
C THR A 137 65.12 9.70 -12.74
N LEU A 138 65.51 9.46 -11.48
CA LEU A 138 66.84 8.95 -11.14
C LEU A 138 67.07 7.51 -11.65
N VAL A 139 66.08 6.63 -11.49
CA VAL A 139 66.20 5.23 -11.93
C VAL A 139 66.30 5.12 -13.45
N VAL A 140 65.52 5.91 -14.20
CA VAL A 140 65.61 5.88 -15.66
C VAL A 140 66.92 6.52 -16.14
N GLU A 141 67.39 7.59 -15.48
CA GLU A 141 68.70 8.18 -15.79
C GLU A 141 69.83 7.17 -15.54
N ASP A 142 69.79 6.41 -14.45
CA ASP A 142 70.75 5.34 -14.14
C ASP A 142 70.71 4.19 -15.16
N ILE A 143 69.51 3.71 -15.52
CA ILE A 143 69.35 2.60 -16.49
C ILE A 143 69.79 2.99 -17.91
N GLU A 144 69.57 4.24 -18.33
CA GLU A 144 69.83 4.69 -19.70
C GLU A 144 71.22 5.34 -19.86
N THR A 145 71.97 5.59 -18.78
CA THR A 145 73.34 6.12 -18.84
C THR A 145 74.33 5.00 -19.19
N PRO A 146 75.04 5.07 -20.33
CA PRO A 146 76.02 4.05 -20.71
C PRO A 146 77.26 4.06 -19.79
N ASP A 147 77.85 2.89 -19.48
CA ASP A 147 79.07 2.72 -18.64
C ASP A 147 80.37 3.35 -19.20
N THR A 148 80.28 4.14 -20.28
CA THR A 148 81.40 4.86 -20.88
C THR A 148 81.59 6.22 -20.21
N ALA A 149 82.80 6.49 -19.72
CA ALA A 149 83.16 7.81 -19.16
C ALA A 149 82.76 8.93 -20.13
N ASP A 150 81.91 9.85 -19.65
CA ASP A 150 81.33 11.03 -20.34
C ASP A 150 80.14 10.83 -21.31
N ALA A 151 79.41 9.71 -21.28
CA ALA A 151 78.16 9.57 -22.03
C ALA A 151 76.93 10.13 -21.27
N ALA A 152 76.23 11.12 -21.85
CA ALA A 152 74.96 11.62 -21.32
C ALA A 152 73.80 10.69 -21.70
N SER A 153 72.83 10.50 -20.79
CA SER A 153 71.63 9.69 -21.06
C SER A 153 70.85 10.25 -22.27
N PRO A 154 70.50 9.39 -23.26
CA PRO A 154 69.73 9.81 -24.43
C PRO A 154 68.29 10.20 -24.09
N VAL A 155 67.82 9.88 -22.88
CA VAL A 155 66.47 10.18 -22.38
C VAL A 155 66.53 11.00 -21.12
N LYS A 156 65.81 12.13 -21.10
CA LYS A 156 65.63 12.97 -19.93
C LYS A 156 64.17 13.01 -19.52
N LEU A 157 63.89 12.58 -18.30
CA LEU A 157 62.60 12.87 -17.66
C LEU A 157 62.67 14.23 -16.98
N THR A 158 61.71 15.10 -17.30
CA THR A 158 61.54 16.39 -16.63
C THR A 158 60.17 16.40 -15.95
N ARG A 159 60.13 16.79 -14.67
CA ARG A 159 58.85 16.98 -13.96
C ARG A 159 58.10 18.14 -14.61
N ALA A 160 56.96 17.83 -15.22
CA ALA A 160 56.11 18.80 -15.90
C ALA A 160 55.15 19.48 -14.93
N GLN A 161 54.68 18.75 -13.92
CA GLN A 161 53.78 19.26 -12.88
C GLN A 161 54.01 18.51 -11.56
N GLU A 162 54.20 19.26 -10.47
CA GLU A 162 54.21 18.70 -9.12
C GLU A 162 52.79 18.34 -8.66
N ALA A 163 52.68 17.27 -7.88
CA ALA A 163 51.42 16.86 -7.28
C ALA A 163 50.95 17.91 -6.27
N SER A 164 49.71 18.39 -6.45
CA SER A 164 49.05 19.29 -5.51
C SER A 164 48.31 18.51 -4.42
N VAL A 165 48.18 19.13 -3.25
CA VAL A 165 47.42 18.59 -2.12
C VAL A 165 45.92 18.63 -2.46
N ALA A 166 45.28 17.46 -2.51
CA ALA A 166 43.86 17.36 -2.80
C ALA A 166 43.01 17.94 -1.65
N THR A 167 42.05 18.80 -1.96
CA THR A 167 41.16 19.43 -0.98
C THR A 167 39.88 18.65 -0.72
N VAL A 168 39.54 17.71 -1.61
CA VAL A 168 38.32 16.88 -1.53
C VAL A 168 38.73 15.40 -1.65
N PRO A 169 38.19 14.50 -0.81
CA PRO A 169 38.47 13.08 -0.93
C PRO A 169 37.83 12.49 -2.20
N VAL A 170 38.51 11.54 -2.82
CA VAL A 170 38.02 10.78 -3.99
C VAL A 170 37.16 9.59 -3.61
N SER A 171 37.26 9.14 -2.35
CA SER A 171 36.45 8.06 -1.78
C SER A 171 36.19 8.34 -0.31
N PRO A 172 34.98 8.12 0.21
CA PRO A 172 33.81 7.60 -0.51
C PRO A 172 33.06 8.65 -1.34
N ASN A 173 32.47 8.22 -2.46
CA ASN A 173 31.56 9.03 -3.26
C ASN A 173 30.19 9.13 -2.56
N VAL A 174 30.08 10.03 -1.59
CA VAL A 174 28.87 10.21 -0.78
C VAL A 174 27.59 10.36 -1.63
N PRO A 175 27.54 11.17 -2.70
CA PRO A 175 26.34 11.29 -3.52
C PRO A 175 25.94 9.99 -4.22
N LEU A 176 26.93 9.21 -4.69
CA LEU A 176 26.70 7.93 -5.34
C LEU A 176 26.18 6.89 -4.34
N ASN A 177 26.78 6.81 -3.15
CA ASN A 177 26.36 5.89 -2.10
C ASN A 177 24.93 6.19 -1.63
N ILE A 178 24.59 7.47 -1.46
CA ILE A 178 23.22 7.90 -1.12
C ILE A 178 22.24 7.54 -2.24
N ALA A 179 22.60 7.79 -3.49
CA ALA A 179 21.76 7.45 -4.65
C ALA A 179 21.50 5.93 -4.74
N LEU A 180 22.54 5.12 -4.54
CA LEU A 180 22.44 3.67 -4.47
C LEU A 180 21.57 3.21 -3.29
N GLY A 181 21.76 3.80 -2.11
CA GLY A 181 20.94 3.54 -0.92
C GLY A 181 19.46 3.85 -1.15
N ALA A 182 19.16 4.99 -1.78
CA ALA A 182 17.80 5.36 -2.14
C ALA A 182 17.16 4.37 -3.13
N LEU A 183 17.91 3.94 -4.15
CA LEU A 183 17.43 2.97 -5.15
C LEU A 183 17.13 1.62 -4.51
N VAL A 184 18.05 1.09 -3.69
CA VAL A 184 17.87 -0.17 -2.97
C VAL A 184 16.70 -0.07 -1.98
N GLY A 185 16.60 1.02 -1.23
CA GLY A 185 15.50 1.26 -0.28
C GLY A 185 14.14 1.31 -0.95
N LEU A 186 14.04 1.96 -2.12
CA LEU A 186 12.82 2.01 -2.91
C LEU A 186 12.45 0.62 -3.44
N ALA A 187 13.42 -0.12 -4.00
CA ALA A 187 13.19 -1.47 -4.51
C ALA A 187 12.71 -2.42 -3.41
N LEU A 188 13.33 -2.38 -2.24
CA LEU A 188 12.92 -3.15 -1.06
C LEU A 188 11.54 -2.72 -0.55
N GLY A 189 11.28 -1.41 -0.46
CA GLY A 189 9.99 -0.88 -0.03
C GLY A 189 8.84 -1.32 -0.93
N VAL A 190 9.04 -1.26 -2.25
CA VAL A 190 8.07 -1.76 -3.24
C VAL A 190 7.91 -3.28 -3.12
N GLY A 191 9.01 -4.03 -3.02
CA GLY A 191 8.97 -5.49 -2.87
C GLY A 191 8.18 -5.93 -1.62
N ILE A 192 8.45 -5.30 -0.48
CA ILE A 192 7.72 -5.56 0.78
C ILE A 192 6.25 -5.15 0.66
N ALA A 193 5.95 -4.01 0.02
CA ALA A 193 4.58 -3.57 -0.19
C ALA A 193 3.77 -4.56 -1.02
N VAL A 194 4.36 -5.08 -2.11
CA VAL A 194 3.74 -6.11 -2.96
C VAL A 194 3.57 -7.41 -2.18
N LEU A 195 4.61 -7.87 -1.48
CA LEU A 195 4.55 -9.11 -0.69
C LEU A 195 3.47 -9.05 0.41
N ARG A 196 3.36 -7.90 1.10
CA ARG A 196 2.32 -7.70 2.11
C ARG A 196 0.92 -7.74 1.51
N GLU A 197 0.73 -7.22 0.29
CA GLU A 197 -0.57 -7.28 -0.38
C GLU A 197 -0.89 -8.70 -0.87
N THR A 198 0.10 -9.43 -1.42
CA THR A 198 -0.14 -10.79 -1.91
C THR A 198 -0.41 -11.80 -0.79
N LEU A 199 0.16 -11.57 0.39
CA LEU A 199 -0.12 -12.36 1.60
C LEU A 199 -1.41 -11.94 2.30
N GLU A 200 -2.03 -10.82 1.91
CA GLU A 200 -3.31 -10.41 2.48
C GLU A 200 -4.43 -11.32 1.97
N THR A 201 -5.06 -12.01 2.91
CA THR A 201 -6.17 -12.93 2.63
C THR A 201 -7.52 -12.37 3.06
N ARG A 202 -7.59 -11.14 3.57
CA ARG A 202 -8.86 -10.51 3.97
C ARG A 202 -9.61 -9.91 2.79
N ILE A 203 -10.93 -10.01 2.83
CA ILE A 203 -11.85 -9.35 1.90
C ILE A 203 -11.95 -7.89 2.31
N ARG A 204 -11.68 -6.95 1.41
CA ARG A 204 -11.68 -5.50 1.71
C ARG A 204 -12.77 -4.74 0.96
N ASN A 205 -13.18 -5.23 -0.20
CA ASN A 205 -14.13 -4.56 -1.08
C ASN A 205 -14.93 -5.57 -1.91
N THR A 206 -15.90 -5.09 -2.69
CA THR A 206 -16.78 -5.93 -3.51
C THR A 206 -16.02 -6.74 -4.56
N ARG A 207 -14.95 -6.20 -5.15
CA ARG A 207 -14.16 -6.91 -6.17
C ARG A 207 -13.47 -8.15 -5.61
N ASP A 208 -13.05 -8.12 -4.35
CA ASP A 208 -12.46 -9.28 -3.69
C ASP A 208 -13.47 -10.43 -3.59
N VAL A 209 -14.76 -10.11 -3.49
CA VAL A 209 -15.85 -11.09 -3.46
C VAL A 209 -16.22 -11.55 -4.86
N GLU A 210 -16.33 -10.63 -5.82
CA GLU A 210 -16.59 -10.94 -7.25
C GLU A 210 -15.54 -11.88 -7.85
N GLN A 211 -14.28 -11.81 -7.38
CA GLN A 211 -13.21 -12.73 -7.81
C GLN A 211 -13.33 -14.14 -7.21
N LEU A 212 -14.08 -14.30 -6.12
CA LEU A 212 -14.21 -15.59 -5.43
C LEU A 212 -15.47 -16.36 -5.84
N THR A 213 -16.52 -15.65 -6.25
CA THR A 213 -17.82 -16.25 -6.51
C THR A 213 -18.68 -15.36 -7.41
N ASP A 214 -19.50 -15.99 -8.25
CA ASP A 214 -20.46 -15.33 -9.13
C ASP A 214 -21.80 -14.98 -8.43
N LEU A 215 -21.88 -15.15 -7.10
CA LEU A 215 -23.07 -14.85 -6.33
C LEU A 215 -23.37 -13.33 -6.33
N PRO A 216 -24.65 -12.93 -6.39
CA PRO A 216 -25.01 -11.53 -6.43
C PRO A 216 -24.68 -10.82 -5.11
N ILE A 217 -24.05 -9.64 -5.21
CA ILE A 217 -23.82 -8.75 -4.08
C ILE A 217 -25.02 -7.81 -3.96
N LEU A 218 -25.76 -7.91 -2.86
CA LEU A 218 -27.01 -7.16 -2.67
C LEU A 218 -26.81 -5.76 -2.13
N GLY A 219 -25.63 -5.47 -1.61
CA GLY A 219 -25.28 -4.15 -1.12
C GLY A 219 -24.08 -4.16 -0.20
N GLY A 220 -23.63 -2.94 0.10
CA GLY A 220 -22.55 -2.67 1.04
C GLY A 220 -23.03 -1.76 2.16
N ILE A 221 -22.79 -2.15 3.41
CA ILE A 221 -23.05 -1.34 4.60
C ILE A 221 -21.73 -0.69 5.03
N VAL A 222 -21.70 0.63 4.96
CA VAL A 222 -20.54 1.43 5.35
C VAL A 222 -20.23 1.31 6.84
N PHE A 223 -18.94 1.39 7.17
CA PHE A 223 -18.49 1.43 8.55
C PHE A 223 -18.91 2.75 9.22
N ASP A 224 -19.57 2.62 10.36
CA ASP A 224 -19.98 3.74 11.21
C ASP A 224 -19.44 3.51 12.63
N PRO A 225 -18.51 4.36 13.12
CA PRO A 225 -17.98 4.25 14.47
C PRO A 225 -19.05 4.26 15.57
N LYS A 226 -20.17 4.96 15.33
CA LYS A 226 -21.29 5.11 16.28
C LYS A 226 -22.27 3.94 16.22
N ALA A 227 -22.05 2.96 15.35
CA ALA A 227 -22.92 1.78 15.24
C ALA A 227 -22.96 0.93 16.50
N LYS A 228 -21.93 0.97 17.34
CA LYS A 228 -21.93 0.28 18.64
C LYS A 228 -22.91 0.92 19.63
N ASP A 229 -22.99 2.24 19.63
CA ASP A 229 -23.85 3.00 20.54
C ASP A 229 -25.29 3.08 20.03
N ARG A 230 -25.45 3.03 18.70
CA ARG A 230 -26.74 3.15 18.00
C ARG A 230 -26.83 2.11 16.87
N PRO A 231 -27.13 0.85 17.20
CA PRO A 231 -27.12 -0.25 16.23
C PRO A 231 -28.26 -0.16 15.22
N LEU A 232 -29.42 0.40 15.59
CA LEU A 232 -30.60 0.50 14.72
C LEU A 232 -30.65 1.82 13.92
N ILE A 233 -31.14 1.75 12.68
CA ILE A 233 -31.22 2.88 11.76
C ILE A 233 -32.24 3.94 12.20
N VAL A 234 -33.22 3.55 13.02
CA VAL A 234 -34.18 4.50 13.61
C VAL A 234 -33.54 5.48 14.59
N HIS A 235 -32.34 5.16 15.10
CA HIS A 235 -31.60 5.99 16.06
C HIS A 235 -30.53 6.87 15.39
N VAL A 236 -30.34 6.76 14.07
CA VAL A 236 -29.42 7.59 13.29
C VAL A 236 -30.18 8.56 12.39
N ASP A 237 -29.49 9.55 11.86
CA ASP A 237 -30.08 10.48 10.88
C ASP A 237 -30.61 9.66 9.67
N PRO A 238 -31.89 9.82 9.27
CA PRO A 238 -32.44 9.20 8.07
C PRO A 238 -31.64 9.51 6.80
N ARG A 239 -30.88 10.60 6.76
CA ARG A 239 -30.00 10.97 5.63
C ARG A 239 -28.57 10.45 5.78
N SER A 240 -28.28 9.66 6.82
CA SER A 240 -26.95 9.09 7.00
C SER A 240 -26.60 8.07 5.91
N PRO A 241 -25.32 7.96 5.51
CA PRO A 241 -24.87 6.96 4.54
C PRO A 241 -25.24 5.52 4.93
N ARG A 242 -25.27 5.22 6.24
CA ARG A 242 -25.66 3.90 6.76
C ARG A 242 -27.14 3.62 6.54
N ALA A 243 -28.03 4.59 6.81
CA ALA A 243 -29.46 4.44 6.57
C ALA A 243 -29.75 4.23 5.07
N GLU A 244 -29.06 4.95 4.21
CA GLU A 244 -29.16 4.75 2.76
C GLU A 244 -28.69 3.35 2.35
N SER A 245 -27.71 2.76 3.04
CA SER A 245 -27.17 1.42 2.68
C SER A 245 -28.26 0.35 2.87
N PHE A 246 -29.06 0.50 3.92
CA PHE A 246 -30.21 -0.37 4.17
C PHE A 246 -31.38 -0.12 3.22
N ARG A 247 -31.59 1.11 2.74
CA ARG A 247 -32.57 1.37 1.67
C ARG A 247 -32.18 0.71 0.36
N THR A 248 -30.90 0.79 -0.01
CA THR A 248 -30.37 0.09 -1.20
C THR A 248 -30.54 -1.43 -1.05
N LEU A 249 -30.15 -1.99 0.11
CA LEU A 249 -30.28 -3.41 0.38
C LEU A 249 -31.73 -3.89 0.29
N ARG A 250 -32.67 -3.13 0.85
CA ARG A 250 -34.12 -3.38 0.74
C ARG A 250 -34.56 -3.42 -0.72
N THR A 251 -34.22 -2.41 -1.51
CA THR A 251 -34.60 -2.33 -2.93
C THR A 251 -34.05 -3.53 -3.71
N ASN A 252 -32.78 -3.89 -3.50
CA ASN A 252 -32.17 -5.03 -4.19
C ASN A 252 -32.78 -6.37 -3.77
N LEU A 253 -33.13 -6.53 -2.49
CA LEU A 253 -33.83 -7.73 -2.03
C LEU A 253 -35.22 -7.86 -2.68
N GLN A 254 -35.96 -6.75 -2.82
CA GLN A 254 -37.26 -6.75 -3.51
C GLN A 254 -37.14 -7.16 -4.99
N PHE A 255 -36.04 -6.83 -5.67
CA PHE A 255 -35.81 -7.26 -7.05
C PHE A 255 -35.41 -8.74 -7.18
N LEU A 256 -34.69 -9.30 -6.22
CA LEU A 256 -34.43 -10.74 -6.18
C LEU A 256 -35.68 -11.59 -5.98
N ASP A 257 -36.71 -10.98 -5.43
CA ASP A 257 -37.95 -11.62 -4.98
C ASP A 257 -39.07 -11.62 -6.03
N VAL A 258 -38.79 -11.13 -7.25
CA VAL A 258 -39.76 -11.16 -8.35
C VAL A 258 -40.01 -12.61 -8.78
N GLY A 259 -41.16 -13.16 -8.40
CA GLY A 259 -41.63 -14.50 -8.79
C GLY A 259 -41.31 -15.64 -7.82
N ARG A 260 -40.74 -15.35 -6.63
CA ARG A 260 -40.53 -16.38 -5.59
C ARG A 260 -41.80 -16.62 -4.77
N VAL A 261 -42.06 -17.88 -4.48
CA VAL A 261 -43.18 -18.32 -3.63
C VAL A 261 -42.84 -18.20 -2.15
N GLU A 262 -41.56 -18.37 -1.79
CA GLU A 262 -41.08 -18.35 -0.40
C GLU A 262 -40.23 -17.11 -0.14
N ARG A 263 -40.77 -16.17 0.65
CA ARG A 263 -40.13 -14.88 1.00
C ARG A 263 -39.46 -14.90 2.37
N SER A 264 -38.86 -16.04 2.69
CA SER A 264 -38.11 -16.25 3.93
C SER A 264 -36.62 -16.30 3.64
N PHE A 265 -35.83 -15.61 4.46
CA PHE A 265 -34.39 -15.52 4.30
C PHE A 265 -33.67 -15.80 5.61
N VAL A 266 -32.61 -16.61 5.55
CA VAL A 266 -31.67 -16.79 6.66
C VAL A 266 -30.54 -15.79 6.51
N ILE A 267 -30.33 -14.97 7.53
CA ILE A 267 -29.21 -14.03 7.61
C ILE A 267 -28.14 -14.69 8.46
N THR A 268 -27.00 -14.97 7.84
CA THR A 268 -25.88 -15.66 8.49
C THR A 268 -24.56 -15.06 8.02
N SER A 269 -23.44 -15.57 8.53
CA SER A 269 -22.11 -15.09 8.20
C SER A 269 -21.11 -16.26 8.20
N SER A 270 -19.89 -16.04 7.74
CA SER A 270 -18.84 -17.07 7.78
C SER A 270 -18.37 -17.31 9.21
N ILE A 271 -18.13 -16.24 9.96
CA ILE A 271 -17.59 -16.22 11.31
C ILE A 271 -18.38 -15.26 12.20
N GLU A 272 -18.11 -15.30 13.51
CA GLU A 272 -18.73 -14.37 14.46
C GLU A 272 -18.36 -12.90 14.18
N SER A 273 -19.22 -11.99 14.64
CA SER A 273 -18.98 -10.54 14.63
C SER A 273 -18.88 -9.87 13.24
N GLU A 274 -19.51 -10.44 12.21
CA GLU A 274 -19.59 -9.83 10.88
C GLU A 274 -20.79 -8.88 10.69
N GLY A 275 -21.62 -8.71 11.73
CA GLY A 275 -22.76 -7.80 11.71
C GLY A 275 -24.08 -8.43 11.25
N LYS A 276 -24.20 -9.77 11.24
CA LYS A 276 -25.42 -10.52 10.85
C LYS A 276 -26.71 -9.99 11.52
N SER A 277 -26.74 -9.95 12.84
CA SER A 277 -27.90 -9.52 13.64
C SER A 277 -28.23 -8.04 13.43
N THR A 278 -27.21 -7.18 13.35
CA THR A 278 -27.38 -5.76 13.05
C THR A 278 -27.93 -5.55 11.64
N THR A 279 -27.41 -6.29 10.65
CA THR A 279 -27.90 -6.25 9.28
C THR A 279 -29.35 -6.73 9.21
N GLY A 280 -29.67 -7.83 9.89
CA GLY A 280 -31.03 -8.38 9.93
C GLY A 280 -32.06 -7.44 10.56
N ALA A 281 -31.76 -6.89 11.74
CA ALA A 281 -32.64 -5.93 12.39
C ALA A 281 -32.91 -4.69 11.53
N ASN A 282 -31.85 -4.09 10.96
CA ASN A 282 -31.98 -2.89 10.15
C ASN A 282 -32.65 -3.14 8.79
N LEU A 283 -32.41 -4.28 8.17
CA LEU A 283 -33.11 -4.69 6.96
C LEU A 283 -34.60 -4.91 7.24
N ALA A 284 -34.94 -5.54 8.37
CA ALA A 284 -36.32 -5.72 8.81
C ALA A 284 -37.05 -4.38 8.98
N ILE A 285 -36.40 -3.42 9.64
CA ILE A 285 -36.90 -2.05 9.80
C ILE A 285 -37.11 -1.40 8.42
N ALA A 286 -36.10 -1.45 7.54
CA ALA A 286 -36.19 -0.80 6.23
C ALA A 286 -37.33 -1.37 5.36
N LEU A 287 -37.55 -2.69 5.42
CA LEU A 287 -38.67 -3.37 4.75
C LEU A 287 -40.03 -2.96 5.36
N ALA A 288 -40.13 -2.91 6.68
CA ALA A 288 -41.35 -2.50 7.38
C ALA A 288 -41.70 -1.02 7.11
N ASP A 289 -40.71 -0.14 7.07
CA ASP A 289 -40.87 1.28 6.70
C ASP A 289 -41.36 1.45 5.25
N ALA A 290 -41.11 0.46 4.38
CA ALA A 290 -41.65 0.43 3.01
C ALA A 290 -43.08 -0.16 2.93
N GLY A 291 -43.66 -0.55 4.06
CA GLY A 291 -45.03 -1.05 4.16
C GLY A 291 -45.17 -2.57 4.11
N SER A 292 -44.08 -3.33 4.01
CA SER A 292 -44.14 -4.81 4.10
C SER A 292 -44.45 -5.25 5.53
N ARG A 293 -45.25 -6.30 5.69
CA ARG A 293 -45.41 -7.00 6.97
C ARG A 293 -44.24 -7.94 7.18
N VAL A 294 -43.37 -7.61 8.12
CA VAL A 294 -42.08 -8.29 8.32
C VAL A 294 -42.06 -9.01 9.66
N LEU A 295 -41.59 -10.26 9.67
CA LEU A 295 -41.23 -10.98 10.89
C LEU A 295 -39.71 -11.15 10.96
N LEU A 296 -39.10 -10.66 12.04
CA LEU A 296 -37.71 -10.93 12.39
C LEU A 296 -37.67 -12.02 13.48
N VAL A 297 -37.04 -13.14 13.18
CA VAL A 297 -36.91 -14.28 14.10
C VAL A 297 -35.46 -14.40 14.55
N ASP A 298 -35.23 -14.46 15.86
CA ASP A 298 -33.92 -14.79 16.42
C ASP A 298 -33.74 -16.32 16.44
N ALA A 299 -33.09 -16.83 15.40
CA ALA A 299 -32.74 -18.24 15.27
C ALA A 299 -31.29 -18.53 15.70
N ASP A 300 -30.57 -17.55 16.27
CA ASP A 300 -29.30 -17.76 16.95
C ASP A 300 -29.55 -18.20 18.38
N LEU A 301 -30.03 -19.43 18.53
CA LEU A 301 -30.38 -20.01 19.83
C LEU A 301 -29.15 -20.21 20.74
N ARG A 302 -27.93 -20.04 20.22
CA ARG A 302 -26.68 -20.17 20.99
C ARG A 302 -26.28 -18.86 21.64
N ARG A 303 -26.40 -17.76 20.90
CA ARG A 303 -26.04 -16.41 21.37
C ARG A 303 -27.09 -15.41 20.89
N PRO A 304 -28.32 -15.48 21.43
CA PRO A 304 -29.40 -14.61 20.99
C PRO A 304 -29.06 -13.15 21.30
N LYS A 305 -29.37 -12.27 20.35
CA LYS A 305 -29.01 -10.85 20.39
C LYS A 305 -30.12 -9.93 19.89
N VAL A 306 -31.14 -10.46 19.23
CA VAL A 306 -32.19 -9.65 18.62
C VAL A 306 -33.01 -8.94 19.71
N ALA A 307 -33.36 -9.63 20.80
CA ALA A 307 -34.09 -9.02 21.92
C ALA A 307 -33.34 -7.82 22.51
N ASP A 308 -32.03 -7.96 22.75
CA ASP A 308 -31.15 -6.89 23.23
C ASP A 308 -31.13 -5.69 22.26
N TYR A 309 -31.01 -5.96 20.95
CA TYR A 309 -30.96 -4.89 19.94
C TYR A 309 -32.27 -4.15 19.78
N MET A 310 -33.38 -4.87 19.89
CA MET A 310 -34.73 -4.36 19.67
C MET A 310 -35.35 -3.80 20.96
N ASP A 311 -34.69 -3.93 22.12
CA ASP A 311 -35.16 -3.47 23.43
C ASP A 311 -36.54 -4.07 23.79
N ILE A 312 -36.66 -5.39 23.66
CA ILE A 312 -37.88 -6.16 23.96
C ILE A 312 -37.61 -7.29 24.97
N GLU A 313 -38.68 -7.83 25.55
CA GLU A 313 -38.58 -9.00 26.43
C GLU A 313 -38.15 -10.25 25.63
N GLY A 314 -37.15 -10.97 26.13
CA GLY A 314 -36.52 -12.10 25.45
C GLY A 314 -36.65 -13.44 26.17
N ALA A 315 -37.29 -13.48 27.35
CA ALA A 315 -37.35 -14.68 28.19
C ALA A 315 -38.11 -15.86 27.56
N VAL A 316 -39.14 -15.59 26.76
CA VAL A 316 -39.93 -16.62 26.06
C VAL A 316 -39.85 -16.35 24.57
N GLY A 317 -39.62 -17.38 23.75
CA GLY A 317 -39.31 -17.20 22.34
C GLY A 317 -39.52 -18.43 21.46
N LEU A 318 -38.83 -18.44 20.32
CA LEU A 318 -38.83 -19.51 19.33
C LEU A 318 -38.60 -20.89 19.96
N THR A 319 -37.65 -21.00 20.88
CA THR A 319 -37.35 -22.26 21.57
C THR A 319 -38.57 -22.79 22.32
N ASP A 320 -39.24 -21.93 23.10
CA ASP A 320 -40.40 -22.30 23.91
C ASP A 320 -41.60 -22.73 23.05
N VAL A 321 -41.77 -22.11 21.88
CA VAL A 321 -42.78 -22.50 20.87
C VAL A 321 -42.45 -23.85 20.24
N LEU A 322 -41.17 -24.09 19.90
CA LEU A 322 -40.73 -25.35 19.28
C LEU A 322 -40.90 -26.55 20.22
N ILE A 323 -40.76 -26.35 21.53
CA ILE A 323 -40.95 -27.39 22.56
C ILE A 323 -42.37 -27.43 23.14
N GLY A 324 -43.30 -26.58 22.64
CA GLY A 324 -44.71 -26.59 23.01
C GLY A 324 -45.02 -26.02 24.40
N ARG A 325 -44.17 -25.14 24.94
CA ARG A 325 -44.39 -24.45 26.23
C ARG A 325 -45.14 -23.13 26.11
N ALA A 326 -45.19 -22.56 24.90
CA ALA A 326 -45.87 -21.30 24.62
C ALA A 326 -46.53 -21.35 23.25
N ASP A 327 -47.64 -20.63 23.10
CA ASP A 327 -48.33 -20.47 21.82
C ASP A 327 -47.69 -19.33 21.02
N LEU A 328 -47.61 -19.51 19.70
CA LEU A 328 -46.90 -18.59 18.82
C LEU A 328 -47.45 -17.15 18.90
N ALA A 329 -48.77 -17.00 19.00
CA ALA A 329 -49.45 -15.70 19.04
C ALA A 329 -49.10 -14.88 20.29
N ASP A 330 -48.71 -15.53 21.39
CA ASP A 330 -48.39 -14.87 22.66
C ASP A 330 -46.93 -14.42 22.73
N VAL A 331 -46.09 -14.92 21.82
CA VAL A 331 -44.63 -14.73 21.87
C VAL A 331 -44.12 -13.78 20.78
N ILE A 332 -44.85 -13.65 19.66
CA ILE A 332 -44.54 -12.65 18.63
C ILE A 332 -44.89 -11.25 19.16
N GLN A 333 -43.90 -10.37 19.22
CA GLN A 333 -44.05 -9.01 19.73
C GLN A 333 -44.04 -7.98 18.58
N PRO A 334 -45.02 -7.06 18.51
CA PRO A 334 -44.94 -5.93 17.59
C PRO A 334 -43.81 -4.99 18.01
N TRP A 335 -43.09 -4.41 17.05
CA TRP A 335 -41.97 -3.51 17.32
C TRP A 335 -42.11 -2.17 16.60
N GLY A 336 -41.91 -1.08 17.35
CA GLY A 336 -41.99 0.28 16.82
C GLY A 336 -43.41 0.68 16.39
N LYS A 337 -43.51 1.49 15.33
CA LYS A 337 -44.79 2.00 14.79
C LYS A 337 -45.17 1.37 13.43
N GLY A 338 -44.31 0.54 12.88
CA GLY A 338 -44.47 -0.08 11.56
C GLY A 338 -45.13 -1.46 11.63
N GLN A 339 -45.09 -2.17 10.50
CA GLN A 339 -45.54 -3.55 10.39
C GLN A 339 -44.39 -4.55 10.66
N LEU A 340 -43.57 -4.25 11.68
CA LEU A 340 -42.46 -5.11 12.10
C LEU A 340 -42.85 -5.90 13.35
N PHE A 341 -42.67 -7.20 13.28
CA PHE A 341 -42.88 -8.15 14.37
C PHE A 341 -41.59 -8.89 14.66
N VAL A 342 -41.35 -9.20 15.93
CA VAL A 342 -40.12 -9.85 16.39
C VAL A 342 -40.48 -11.09 17.19
N LEU A 343 -39.84 -12.21 16.86
CA LEU A 343 -39.87 -13.44 17.63
C LEU A 343 -38.48 -13.65 18.25
N PRO A 344 -38.29 -13.38 19.55
CA PRO A 344 -37.02 -13.62 20.21
C PRO A 344 -36.71 -15.12 20.29
N ALA A 345 -35.46 -15.48 20.64
CA ALA A 345 -35.03 -16.87 20.68
C ALA A 345 -35.63 -17.65 21.86
N GLY A 346 -35.86 -16.96 22.99
CA GLY A 346 -36.29 -17.56 24.25
C GLY A 346 -35.12 -18.18 25.01
N HIS A 347 -35.42 -19.17 25.84
CA HIS A 347 -34.40 -19.89 26.59
C HIS A 347 -33.42 -20.63 25.66
N VAL A 348 -32.11 -20.52 25.95
CA VAL A 348 -31.07 -21.25 25.21
C VAL A 348 -31.23 -22.77 25.44
N PRO A 349 -31.54 -23.58 24.41
CA PRO A 349 -31.73 -25.01 24.55
C PRO A 349 -30.38 -25.77 24.53
N PRO A 350 -30.32 -27.00 25.07
CA PRO A 350 -29.13 -27.83 24.99
C PRO A 350 -28.85 -28.37 23.57
N ASN A 351 -29.86 -28.38 22.70
CA ASN A 351 -29.84 -28.98 21.36
C ASN A 351 -30.41 -28.04 20.25
N PRO A 352 -29.74 -26.91 19.94
CA PRO A 352 -30.23 -25.91 18.96
C PRO A 352 -30.46 -26.46 17.56
N SER A 353 -29.50 -27.22 17.02
CA SER A 353 -29.50 -27.66 15.62
C SER A 353 -30.67 -28.62 15.34
N GLU A 354 -30.97 -29.49 16.30
CA GLU A 354 -32.08 -30.45 16.25
C GLU A 354 -33.43 -29.75 16.27
N LEU A 355 -33.56 -28.68 17.07
CA LEU A 355 -34.79 -27.88 17.12
C LEU A 355 -35.03 -27.13 15.82
N LEU A 356 -33.99 -26.49 15.26
CA LEU A 356 -34.08 -25.76 13.98
C LEU A 356 -34.30 -26.69 12.78
N GLY A 357 -33.80 -27.92 12.84
CA GLY A 357 -34.03 -28.96 11.83
C GLY A 357 -35.31 -29.77 12.02
N SER A 358 -36.11 -29.47 13.03
CA SER A 358 -37.31 -30.26 13.36
C SER A 358 -38.46 -30.02 12.38
N THR A 359 -39.35 -31.01 12.24
CA THR A 359 -40.60 -30.87 11.49
C THR A 359 -41.47 -29.73 12.00
N ARG A 360 -41.41 -29.45 13.31
CA ARG A 360 -42.14 -28.32 13.92
C ARG A 360 -41.63 -26.99 13.39
N MET A 361 -40.32 -26.81 13.26
CA MET A 361 -39.74 -25.61 12.65
C MET A 361 -40.18 -25.45 11.19
N THR A 362 -40.18 -26.52 10.41
CA THR A 362 -40.68 -26.48 9.02
C THR A 362 -42.14 -26.05 8.95
N GLN A 363 -43.00 -26.55 9.86
CA GLN A 363 -44.40 -26.11 9.93
C GLN A 363 -44.54 -24.63 10.28
N LEU A 364 -43.75 -24.14 11.24
CA LEU A 364 -43.72 -22.73 11.61
C LEU A 364 -43.29 -21.84 10.44
N ILE A 365 -42.27 -22.24 9.67
CA ILE A 365 -41.84 -21.48 8.48
C ILE A 365 -42.99 -21.35 7.47
N VAL A 366 -43.75 -22.43 7.23
CA VAL A 366 -44.93 -22.39 6.35
C VAL A 366 -46.01 -21.45 6.90
N GLU A 367 -46.24 -21.46 8.21
CA GLU A 367 -47.18 -20.55 8.87
C GLU A 367 -46.73 -19.08 8.75
N PHE A 368 -45.44 -18.81 8.98
CA PHE A 368 -44.87 -17.47 8.84
C PHE A 368 -44.95 -16.94 7.40
N ASN A 369 -44.61 -17.76 6.41
CA ASN A 369 -44.71 -17.39 4.99
C ASN A 369 -46.15 -17.08 4.54
N ARG A 370 -47.18 -17.56 5.27
CA ARG A 370 -48.59 -17.21 5.01
C ARG A 370 -49.02 -15.93 5.71
N ALA A 371 -48.45 -15.65 6.88
CA ALA A 371 -48.86 -14.54 7.74
C ALA A 371 -48.12 -13.22 7.43
N PHE A 372 -46.89 -13.30 6.92
CA PHE A 372 -45.99 -12.18 6.70
C PHE A 372 -45.54 -12.10 5.23
N ASP A 373 -45.30 -10.89 4.75
CA ASP A 373 -44.80 -10.66 3.39
C ASP A 373 -43.33 -11.04 3.26
N VAL A 374 -42.54 -10.85 4.32
CA VAL A 374 -41.12 -11.21 4.40
C VAL A 374 -40.80 -11.75 5.80
N VAL A 375 -40.04 -12.84 5.86
CA VAL A 375 -39.56 -13.43 7.12
C VAL A 375 -38.03 -13.46 7.11
N LEU A 376 -37.40 -12.87 8.12
CA LEU A 376 -35.96 -12.83 8.27
C LEU A 376 -35.55 -13.63 9.50
N PHE A 377 -34.69 -14.62 9.34
CA PHE A 377 -34.14 -15.42 10.43
C PHE A 377 -32.69 -14.99 10.69
N ASP A 378 -32.40 -14.40 11.85
CA ASP A 378 -31.02 -14.19 12.29
C ASP A 378 -30.45 -15.51 12.79
N ALA A 379 -29.39 -16.02 12.17
CA ALA A 379 -28.86 -17.35 12.45
C ALA A 379 -27.36 -17.31 12.74
N PRO A 380 -26.80 -18.28 13.50
CA PRO A 380 -25.39 -18.26 13.88
C PRO A 380 -24.47 -18.40 12.66
N PRO A 381 -23.16 -18.11 12.78
CA PRO A 381 -22.23 -18.25 11.67
C PRO A 381 -22.07 -19.70 11.18
N LEU A 382 -21.78 -19.86 9.90
CA LEU A 382 -21.75 -21.15 9.18
C LEU A 382 -20.52 -22.02 9.46
N LEU A 383 -19.37 -21.42 9.80
CA LEU A 383 -18.14 -22.20 10.01
C LEU A 383 -18.06 -22.85 11.40
N PRO A 384 -18.49 -22.19 12.50
CA PRO A 384 -18.44 -22.82 13.82
C PRO A 384 -19.50 -23.91 14.01
N VAL A 385 -20.69 -23.76 13.39
CA VAL A 385 -21.86 -24.62 13.64
C VAL A 385 -22.73 -24.75 12.38
N THR A 386 -23.58 -25.79 12.35
CA THR A 386 -24.40 -26.13 11.17
C THR A 386 -25.82 -25.57 11.20
N ASP A 387 -26.24 -24.94 12.30
CA ASP A 387 -27.60 -24.48 12.57
C ASP A 387 -28.19 -23.64 11.42
N ALA A 388 -27.43 -22.64 10.95
CA ALA A 388 -27.86 -21.76 9.86
C ALA A 388 -27.99 -22.50 8.52
N ALA A 389 -27.12 -23.48 8.24
CA ALA A 389 -27.18 -24.28 7.03
C ALA A 389 -28.40 -25.19 7.01
N VAL A 390 -28.72 -25.81 8.15
CA VAL A 390 -29.92 -26.64 8.31
C VAL A 390 -31.19 -25.80 8.12
N LEU A 391 -31.26 -24.61 8.73
CA LEU A 391 -32.38 -23.71 8.59
C LEU A 391 -32.52 -23.17 7.15
N ALA A 392 -31.40 -22.82 6.51
CA ALA A 392 -31.36 -22.27 5.15
C ALA A 392 -31.94 -23.21 4.08
N LYS A 393 -31.92 -24.53 4.33
CA LYS A 393 -32.52 -25.53 3.43
C LYS A 393 -34.05 -25.43 3.35
N ASN A 394 -34.70 -24.91 4.39
CA ASN A 394 -36.16 -24.87 4.51
C ASN A 394 -36.75 -23.47 4.29
N VAL A 395 -35.95 -22.52 3.80
CA VAL A 395 -36.38 -21.16 3.47
C VAL A 395 -36.00 -20.78 2.05
N GLY A 396 -36.49 -19.65 1.56
CA GLY A 396 -36.21 -19.14 0.21
C GLY A 396 -34.72 -18.86 -0.09
N GLY A 397 -33.88 -18.71 0.94
CA GLY A 397 -32.42 -18.80 0.80
C GLY A 397 -31.61 -18.01 1.84
N ALA A 398 -30.30 -18.11 1.74
CA ALA A 398 -29.36 -17.47 2.66
C ALA A 398 -28.86 -16.12 2.13
N LEU A 399 -28.86 -15.11 3.02
CA LEU A 399 -28.16 -13.85 2.89
C LEU A 399 -26.88 -13.94 3.71
N VAL A 400 -25.73 -14.05 3.04
CA VAL A 400 -24.44 -14.23 3.72
C VAL A 400 -23.77 -12.87 3.91
N VAL A 401 -23.60 -12.50 5.18
CA VAL A 401 -22.97 -11.26 5.60
C VAL A 401 -21.46 -11.44 5.69
N VAL A 402 -20.71 -10.52 5.06
CA VAL A 402 -19.24 -10.58 4.93
C VAL A 402 -18.63 -9.27 5.44
N ALA A 403 -17.83 -9.31 6.50
CA ALA A 403 -17.20 -8.12 7.05
C ALA A 403 -15.90 -7.72 6.35
N ALA A 404 -15.92 -6.56 5.71
CA ALA A 404 -14.73 -5.97 5.08
C ALA A 404 -13.62 -5.72 6.12
N GLY A 405 -12.39 -6.11 5.78
CA GLY A 405 -11.20 -5.99 6.62
C GLY A 405 -11.11 -7.00 7.76
N ARG A 406 -12.11 -7.89 7.92
CA ARG A 406 -12.13 -8.93 8.97
C ARG A 406 -12.19 -10.35 8.40
N THR A 407 -13.03 -10.57 7.39
CA THR A 407 -13.29 -11.92 6.85
C THR A 407 -12.21 -12.32 5.88
N HIS A 408 -11.70 -13.54 6.02
CA HIS A 408 -10.71 -14.10 5.09
C HIS A 408 -11.39 -14.77 3.90
N LYS A 409 -10.75 -14.72 2.72
CA LYS A 409 -11.26 -15.28 1.46
C LYS A 409 -11.65 -16.76 1.61
N ASN A 410 -10.80 -17.55 2.27
CA ASN A 410 -11.06 -18.97 2.56
C ASN A 410 -12.27 -19.20 3.49
N GLN A 411 -12.54 -18.27 4.42
CA GLN A 411 -13.70 -18.36 5.30
C GLN A 411 -15.01 -18.15 4.53
N LEU A 412 -15.04 -17.18 3.60
CA LEU A 412 -16.18 -16.98 2.72
C LEU A 412 -16.40 -18.20 1.82
N THR A 413 -15.35 -18.70 1.17
CA THR A 413 -15.44 -19.91 0.33
C THR A 413 -15.94 -21.11 1.14
N GLY A 414 -15.44 -21.31 2.36
CA GLY A 414 -15.89 -22.37 3.25
C GLY A 414 -17.36 -22.24 3.66
N ALA A 415 -17.83 -21.01 3.90
CA ALA A 415 -19.23 -20.76 4.24
C ALA A 415 -20.19 -21.02 3.06
N ILE A 416 -19.80 -20.60 1.84
CA ILE A 416 -20.54 -20.91 0.61
C ILE A 416 -20.59 -22.42 0.40
N ALA A 417 -19.46 -23.12 0.57
CA ALA A 417 -19.40 -24.57 0.47
C ALA A 417 -20.29 -25.27 1.52
N ALA A 418 -20.33 -24.75 2.75
CA ALA A 418 -21.20 -25.29 3.80
C ALA A 418 -22.69 -25.25 3.42
N LEU A 419 -23.15 -24.13 2.83
CA LEU A 419 -24.52 -24.01 2.30
C LEU A 419 -24.74 -24.92 1.08
N GLY A 420 -23.77 -24.98 0.16
CA GLY A 420 -23.82 -25.85 -1.01
C GLY A 420 -23.94 -27.34 -0.67
N ASN A 421 -23.19 -27.80 0.35
CA ASN A 421 -23.19 -29.21 0.79
C ASN A 421 -24.55 -29.68 1.30
N VAL A 422 -25.37 -28.79 1.86
CA VAL A 422 -26.73 -29.10 2.32
C VAL A 422 -27.81 -28.81 1.28
N GLY A 423 -27.41 -28.29 0.11
CA GLY A 423 -28.32 -27.88 -0.97
C GLY A 423 -29.15 -26.64 -0.65
N ALA A 424 -28.67 -25.77 0.25
CA ALA A 424 -29.38 -24.54 0.61
C ALA A 424 -29.15 -23.45 -0.45
N PRO A 425 -30.20 -22.79 -0.96
CA PRO A 425 -30.05 -21.72 -1.94
C PRO A 425 -29.41 -20.48 -1.30
N ILE A 426 -28.51 -19.82 -2.04
CA ILE A 426 -27.88 -18.57 -1.60
C ILE A 426 -28.52 -17.42 -2.38
N SER A 427 -29.23 -16.55 -1.68
CA SER A 427 -29.92 -15.41 -2.29
C SER A 427 -28.95 -14.28 -2.63
N GLY A 428 -27.88 -14.11 -1.85
CA GLY A 428 -26.81 -13.17 -2.17
C GLY A 428 -25.91 -12.85 -0.99
N LEU A 429 -24.96 -11.96 -1.24
CA LEU A 429 -23.94 -11.53 -0.30
C LEU A 429 -24.17 -10.08 0.13
N VAL A 430 -23.93 -9.78 1.42
CA VAL A 430 -24.01 -8.41 1.96
C VAL A 430 -22.68 -8.07 2.60
N LEU A 431 -21.98 -7.07 2.06
CA LEU A 431 -20.71 -6.63 2.64
C LEU A 431 -20.98 -5.63 3.76
N THR A 432 -20.36 -5.80 4.92
CA THR A 432 -20.45 -4.87 6.05
C THR A 432 -19.10 -4.24 6.36
N MET A 433 -19.11 -3.19 7.19
CA MET A 433 -17.90 -2.48 7.66
C MET A 433 -17.05 -1.92 6.50
N LEU A 434 -17.68 -1.58 5.38
CA LEU A 434 -16.97 -1.03 4.24
C LEU A 434 -16.37 0.34 4.57
N PRO A 435 -15.09 0.58 4.25
CA PRO A 435 -14.45 1.84 4.59
C PRO A 435 -15.09 3.00 3.81
N THR A 436 -15.26 4.14 4.46
CA THR A 436 -15.85 5.36 3.86
C THR A 436 -14.79 6.28 3.24
N SER A 437 -13.50 5.96 3.38
CA SER A 437 -12.38 6.79 2.93
C SER A 437 -11.17 5.94 2.54
N GLY A 438 -10.27 6.49 1.73
CA GLY A 438 -9.06 5.81 1.25
C GLY A 438 -9.24 5.09 -0.09
N PRO A 439 -8.19 4.35 -0.54
CA PRO A 439 -8.19 3.68 -1.86
C PRO A 439 -9.22 2.55 -1.98
N ASP A 440 -9.75 2.07 -0.85
CA ASP A 440 -10.72 0.99 -0.75
C ASP A 440 -12.13 1.53 -0.45
N ALA A 441 -12.32 2.86 -0.47
CA ALA A 441 -13.56 3.52 -0.05
C ALA A 441 -14.76 3.05 -0.86
N TYR A 442 -15.82 2.69 -0.14
CA TYR A 442 -17.11 2.41 -0.73
C TYR A 442 -17.84 3.73 -0.98
N GLY A 443 -17.69 4.23 -2.20
CA GLY A 443 -18.45 5.37 -2.70
C GLY A 443 -19.78 4.90 -3.28
N TYR A 444 -20.84 5.64 -2.95
CA TYR A 444 -22.20 5.49 -3.49
C TYR A 444 -22.34 5.60 -5.03
N GLY A 445 -21.22 5.74 -5.77
CA GLY A 445 -21.19 6.10 -7.17
C GLY A 445 -20.94 4.96 -8.17
N HIS A 446 -20.96 3.68 -7.78
CA HIS A 446 -20.77 2.60 -8.76
C HIS A 446 -22.07 2.14 -9.47
N TYR A 447 -23.25 2.50 -8.94
CA TYR A 447 -24.54 2.34 -9.62
C TYR A 447 -25.49 3.46 -9.18
N GLY A 448 -25.33 4.65 -9.76
CA GLY A 448 -26.22 5.78 -9.49
C GLY A 448 -25.75 7.03 -10.22
N TYR A 449 -26.54 7.48 -11.19
CA TYR A 449 -26.37 8.79 -11.82
C TYR A 449 -26.12 9.86 -10.75
N GLY A 450 -25.03 10.60 -10.92
CA GLY A 450 -24.61 11.64 -9.99
C GLY A 450 -25.68 12.72 -9.85
N TYR A 451 -26.24 12.83 -8.65
CA TYR A 451 -26.64 14.11 -8.11
C TYR A 451 -25.62 14.48 -7.06
N SER A 452 -24.61 15.24 -7.48
CA SER A 452 -23.86 16.07 -6.55
C SER A 452 -24.85 17.09 -6.00
N TYR A 453 -25.18 17.00 -4.71
CA TYR A 453 -25.63 18.19 -4.01
C TYR A 453 -24.48 19.18 -4.09
N GLY A 454 -24.64 20.17 -4.98
CA GLY A 454 -23.84 21.37 -4.95
C GLY A 454 -23.95 21.92 -3.54
N GLU A 455 -22.82 21.97 -2.87
CA GLU A 455 -22.57 22.83 -1.72
C GLU A 455 -23.06 24.22 -2.16
N THR A 456 -24.22 24.61 -1.65
CA THR A 456 -24.76 25.94 -1.92
C THR A 456 -23.91 26.86 -1.09
N ASP A 457 -22.92 27.48 -1.76
CA ASP A 457 -22.31 28.71 -1.27
C ASP A 457 -23.44 29.62 -0.75
N PRO A 458 -23.32 30.19 0.46
CA PRO A 458 -24.31 31.11 0.96
C PRO A 458 -24.36 32.30 0.01
N VAL A 459 -25.42 32.37 -0.79
CA VAL A 459 -25.72 33.49 -1.67
C VAL A 459 -25.81 34.73 -0.78
N ALA A 460 -24.85 35.63 -0.92
CA ALA A 460 -24.88 36.95 -0.30
C ALA A 460 -26.20 37.64 -0.69
N PRO A 461 -26.91 38.28 0.25
CA PRO A 461 -28.19 38.90 -0.05
C PRO A 461 -28.01 39.97 -1.12
N ALA A 462 -28.70 39.79 -2.25
CA ALA A 462 -28.73 40.75 -3.34
C ALA A 462 -29.28 42.09 -2.82
N SER A 463 -28.49 43.15 -2.96
CA SER A 463 -28.89 44.52 -2.69
C SER A 463 -30.05 44.91 -3.61
N ILE A 464 -31.20 45.22 -3.02
CA ILE A 464 -32.36 45.79 -3.72
C ILE A 464 -31.96 47.18 -4.26
N PRO A 465 -32.14 47.47 -5.56
CA PRO A 465 -31.95 48.83 -6.06
C PRO A 465 -33.05 49.73 -5.50
N THR A 466 -32.65 50.76 -4.76
CA THR A 466 -33.54 51.84 -4.32
C THR A 466 -34.09 52.59 -5.53
N ALA A 467 -35.42 52.68 -5.60
CA ALA A 467 -36.14 53.46 -6.60
C ALA A 467 -35.82 54.95 -6.44
N ASP A 468 -35.23 55.53 -7.48
CA ASP A 468 -34.92 56.94 -7.57
C ASP A 468 -36.16 57.77 -7.98
N ALA A 469 -36.13 59.01 -7.54
CA ALA A 469 -37.25 59.92 -7.39
C ALA A 469 -37.96 60.35 -8.68
N ALA A 470 -39.27 60.59 -8.55
CA ALA A 470 -40.13 61.23 -9.54
C ALA A 470 -39.77 62.71 -9.80
N PRO A 471 -39.91 63.22 -11.03
CA PRO A 471 -39.93 64.66 -11.26
C PRO A 471 -41.36 65.22 -11.26
N ALA A 472 -41.40 66.50 -10.92
CA ALA A 472 -42.55 67.26 -10.50
C ALA A 472 -43.57 67.62 -11.60
N ARG A 473 -44.81 67.86 -11.14
CA ARG A 473 -45.94 68.42 -11.89
C ARG A 473 -45.60 69.78 -12.52
N ALA A 474 -46.03 69.98 -13.77
CA ALA A 474 -46.35 71.30 -14.31
C ALA A 474 -47.76 71.27 -14.97
N ARG A 475 -48.57 72.26 -14.60
CA ARG A 475 -49.98 72.48 -14.98
C ARG A 475 -50.10 73.06 -16.40
N GLY A 476 -51.25 72.81 -17.05
CA GLY A 476 -51.94 73.89 -17.79
C GLY A 476 -52.45 73.58 -19.20
N ALA A 477 -53.73 73.18 -19.28
CA ALA A 477 -54.80 73.66 -20.17
C ALA A 477 -54.57 73.85 -21.68
N ARG A 478 -55.38 73.18 -22.54
CA ARG A 478 -56.67 73.66 -23.07
C ARG A 478 -57.25 72.69 -24.10
N VAL A 479 -58.58 72.59 -24.08
CA VAL A 479 -59.48 71.95 -25.06
C VAL A 479 -60.00 73.07 -25.99
N LYS A 480 -59.98 72.92 -27.32
CA LYS A 480 -61.10 72.66 -28.29
C LYS A 480 -60.77 73.39 -29.63
N PRO A 481 -61.46 73.14 -30.76
CA PRO A 481 -62.40 72.08 -31.10
C PRO A 481 -61.87 71.03 -32.09
#